data_AF-A0A3C0SU29-F1
#
_entry.id   AF-A0A3C0SU29-F1
#
_cell.length_a   1.000
_cell.length_b   1.000
_cell.length_c   1.000
_cell.angle_alpha   90.00
_cell.angle_beta   90.00
_cell.angle_gamma   90.00
#
_symmetry.space_group_name_H-M   'P 1'
#
loop_
_entity.id
_entity.type
_entity.pdbx_description
1 polymer ?
#
loop_
_entity_poly.entity_id
_entity_poly.type
_entity_poly.pdbx_seq_one_letter_code
_entity_poly.pdbx_strand_id
1 'polypeptide(L)'
;MDRNELIKQKKKQLYFKNLMKSMNKITTLKIYQNDIEKNYYKNIISSYNKLWQKRRIEPYSKLTCKSNDVQCCKWIIDKVQLSSEKEYIFICSGYCEGYAKIILDNLSEAVLQLFYHQCKINELQGSSKGGFSLGFCLIDLLDKRVIDVSLDSDDEYNYSLYRWYY
;
A
#
# COMPACT_ATOMS: atom_id res chain seq x y z
N MET A 1 -26.06 12.79 -1.97
CA MET A 1 -25.28 12.11 -0.92
C MET A 1 -25.97 12.37 0.40
N ASP A 2 -26.42 11.32 1.07
CA ASP A 2 -27.15 11.44 2.35
C ASP A 2 -26.19 11.79 3.52
N ARG A 3 -26.71 12.36 4.61
CA ARG A 3 -25.95 12.74 5.81
C ARG A 3 -25.16 11.57 6.37
N ASN A 4 -25.73 10.37 6.40
CA ASN A 4 -25.05 9.17 6.90
C ASN A 4 -23.89 8.75 6.00
N GLU A 5 -24.06 8.90 4.70
CA GLU A 5 -23.02 8.63 3.70
C GLU A 5 -21.85 9.61 3.84
N LEU A 6 -22.15 10.91 4.03
CA LEU A 6 -21.14 11.94 4.29
C LEU A 6 -20.35 11.67 5.57
N ILE A 7 -21.02 11.28 6.66
CA ILE A 7 -20.36 10.94 7.93
C ILE A 7 -19.42 9.75 7.75
N LYS A 8 -19.87 8.70 7.03
CA LYS A 8 -19.05 7.52 6.76
C LYS A 8 -17.82 7.87 5.93
N GLN A 9 -17.95 8.71 4.92
CA GLN A 9 -16.82 9.18 4.12
C GLN A 9 -15.81 9.98 4.95
N LYS A 10 -16.28 10.93 5.78
CA LYS A 10 -15.39 11.70 6.68
C LYS A 10 -14.65 10.81 7.66
N LYS A 11 -15.30 9.79 8.23
CA LYS A 11 -14.65 8.80 9.11
C LYS A 11 -13.53 8.05 8.39
N LYS A 12 -13.78 7.55 7.17
CA LYS A 12 -12.76 6.86 6.36
C LYS A 12 -11.55 7.74 6.09
N GLN A 13 -11.77 9.00 5.71
CA GLN A 13 -10.69 9.96 5.49
C GLN A 13 -9.89 10.25 6.78
N LEU A 14 -10.57 10.34 7.92
CA LEU A 14 -9.92 10.53 9.21
C LEU A 14 -9.06 9.32 9.58
N TYR A 15 -9.54 8.10 9.38
CA TYR A 15 -8.76 6.89 9.64
C TYR A 15 -7.50 6.84 8.78
N PHE A 16 -7.60 7.15 7.48
CA PHE A 16 -6.43 7.21 6.61
C PHE A 16 -5.43 8.28 7.06
N LYS A 17 -5.91 9.48 7.44
CA LYS A 17 -5.04 10.53 8.00
C LYS A 17 -4.33 10.08 9.27
N ASN A 18 -5.03 9.38 10.16
CA ASN A 18 -4.45 8.87 11.40
C ASN A 18 -3.43 7.75 11.14
N LEU A 19 -3.70 6.87 10.18
CA LEU A 19 -2.75 5.87 9.71
C LEU A 19 -1.44 6.54 9.25
N MET A 20 -1.53 7.52 8.35
CA MET A 20 -0.34 8.23 7.87
C MET A 20 0.44 8.88 9.01
N LYS A 21 -0.24 9.51 9.97
CA LYS A 21 0.40 10.11 11.15
C LYS A 21 1.09 9.09 12.05
N SER A 22 0.60 7.86 12.10
CA SER A 22 1.18 6.77 12.91
C SER A 22 2.42 6.12 12.29
N MET A 23 2.74 6.44 11.04
CA MET A 23 3.92 5.92 10.33
C MET A 23 5.05 6.94 10.40
N ASN A 24 5.75 6.97 11.54
CA ASN A 24 6.77 7.99 11.84
C ASN A 24 8.10 7.83 11.09
N LYS A 25 8.23 6.83 10.21
CA LYS A 25 9.38 6.66 9.32
C LYS A 25 9.05 6.94 7.86
N ILE A 26 7.86 7.49 7.64
CA ILE A 26 7.33 7.87 6.35
C ILE A 26 6.91 9.33 6.43
N THR A 27 7.61 10.18 5.70
CA THR A 27 7.21 11.58 5.56
C THR A 27 6.04 11.67 4.59
N THR A 28 4.88 12.13 5.08
CA THR A 28 3.69 12.35 4.25
C THR A 28 3.70 13.76 3.70
N LEU A 29 3.87 13.90 2.39
CA LEU A 29 3.90 15.19 1.69
C LEU A 29 2.50 15.71 1.37
N LYS A 30 1.60 14.83 0.93
CA LYS A 30 0.23 15.18 0.52
C LYS A 30 -0.72 14.01 0.72
N ILE A 31 -1.93 14.28 1.21
CA ILE A 31 -3.03 13.31 1.24
C ILE A 31 -4.10 13.76 0.24
N TYR A 32 -4.39 12.92 -0.75
CA TYR A 32 -5.34 13.22 -1.80
C TYR A 32 -6.77 12.91 -1.35
N GLN A 33 -7.63 13.93 -1.29
CA GLN A 33 -9.01 13.76 -0.85
C GLN A 33 -9.95 13.55 -2.04
N ASN A 34 -10.18 14.59 -2.84
CA ASN A 34 -11.06 14.61 -4.01
C ASN A 34 -10.48 15.57 -5.07
N ASP A 35 -9.27 15.30 -5.55
CA ASP A 35 -8.62 16.08 -6.60
C ASP A 35 -8.39 15.27 -7.89
N ILE A 36 -8.05 15.97 -8.95
CA ILE A 36 -7.78 15.39 -10.28
C ILE A 36 -6.62 14.38 -10.21
N GLU A 37 -5.61 14.68 -9.40
CA GLU A 37 -4.44 13.82 -9.19
C GLU A 37 -4.84 12.46 -8.57
N LYS A 38 -5.75 12.43 -7.58
CA LYS A 38 -6.31 11.17 -7.07
C LYS A 38 -6.94 10.33 -8.18
N ASN A 39 -7.73 10.95 -9.06
CA ASN A 39 -8.39 10.22 -10.14
C ASN A 39 -7.38 9.64 -11.12
N TYR A 40 -6.29 10.36 -11.39
CA TYR A 40 -5.18 9.85 -12.21
C TYR A 40 -4.56 8.58 -11.59
N TYR A 41 -4.18 8.61 -10.31
CA TYR A 41 -3.61 7.42 -9.63
C TYR A 41 -4.62 6.27 -9.52
N LYS A 42 -5.89 6.58 -9.29
CA LYS A 42 -6.97 5.58 -9.27
C LYS A 42 -7.10 4.87 -10.61
N ASN A 43 -6.92 5.57 -11.74
CA ASN A 43 -6.97 4.96 -13.07
C ASN A 43 -5.78 4.02 -13.33
N ILE A 44 -4.59 4.38 -12.86
CA ILE A 44 -3.40 3.51 -12.91
C ILE A 44 -3.70 2.20 -12.15
N ILE A 45 -4.16 2.30 -10.90
CA ILE A 45 -4.46 1.13 -10.06
C ILE A 45 -5.63 0.30 -10.60
N SER A 46 -6.66 0.95 -11.16
CA SER A 46 -7.74 0.22 -11.83
C SER A 46 -7.23 -0.60 -13.01
N SER A 47 -6.29 -0.08 -13.79
CA SER A 47 -5.70 -0.78 -14.94
C SER A 47 -4.83 -1.95 -14.49
N TYR A 48 -3.98 -1.73 -13.49
CA TYR A 48 -3.20 -2.77 -12.83
C TYR A 48 -4.10 -3.92 -12.35
N ASN A 49 -5.12 -3.61 -11.54
CA ASN A 49 -6.02 -4.61 -10.96
C ASN A 49 -6.75 -5.44 -12.02
N LYS A 50 -7.17 -4.82 -13.14
CA LYS A 50 -7.81 -5.54 -14.25
C LYS A 50 -6.88 -6.56 -14.90
N LEU A 51 -5.60 -6.26 -15.00
CA LEU A 51 -4.60 -7.18 -15.55
C LEU A 51 -4.24 -8.27 -14.55
N TRP A 52 -4.05 -7.90 -13.28
CA TRP A 52 -3.78 -8.83 -12.18
C TRP A 52 -4.90 -9.86 -12.03
N GLN A 53 -6.18 -9.43 -12.00
CA GLN A 53 -7.35 -10.32 -11.94
C GLN A 53 -7.46 -11.28 -13.13
N LYS A 54 -6.96 -10.88 -14.31
CA LYS A 54 -6.90 -11.73 -15.50
C LYS A 54 -5.65 -12.63 -15.52
N ARG A 55 -4.89 -12.68 -14.42
CA ARG A 55 -3.61 -13.39 -14.30
C ARG A 55 -2.62 -13.02 -15.40
N ARG A 56 -2.65 -11.76 -15.85
CA ARG A 56 -1.73 -11.21 -16.86
C ARG A 56 -0.49 -10.55 -16.25
N ILE A 57 -0.42 -10.49 -14.94
CA ILE A 57 0.73 -10.01 -14.19
C ILE A 57 1.13 -11.13 -13.26
N GLU A 58 2.27 -11.76 -13.55
CA GLU A 58 2.85 -12.77 -12.69
C GLU A 58 3.69 -12.11 -11.58
N PRO A 59 3.80 -12.74 -10.41
CA PRO A 59 4.71 -12.26 -9.37
C PRO A 59 6.14 -12.36 -9.90
N TYR A 60 6.88 -11.24 -9.91
CA TYR A 60 8.26 -11.26 -10.37
C TYR A 60 9.22 -11.81 -9.31
N SER A 61 8.81 -11.84 -8.04
CA SER A 61 9.57 -12.44 -6.95
C SER A 61 8.64 -12.97 -5.88
N LYS A 62 9.10 -14.00 -5.16
CA LYS A 62 8.42 -14.60 -4.02
C LYS A 62 9.38 -14.74 -2.85
N LEU A 63 8.85 -14.67 -1.63
CA LEU A 63 9.57 -14.91 -0.39
C LEU A 63 8.73 -15.78 0.53
N THR A 64 9.31 -16.82 1.12
CA THR A 64 8.56 -17.68 2.05
C THR A 64 8.07 -16.91 3.28
N CYS A 65 6.83 -17.17 3.70
CA CYS A 65 6.22 -16.59 4.90
C CYS A 65 6.92 -16.98 6.22
N LYS A 66 7.86 -17.93 6.18
CA LYS A 66 8.73 -18.25 7.33
C LYS A 66 9.86 -17.24 7.54
N SER A 67 10.07 -16.34 6.57
CA SER A 67 11.12 -15.32 6.64
C SER A 67 10.80 -14.29 7.72
N ASN A 68 11.83 -13.82 8.42
CA ASN A 68 11.65 -12.78 9.43
C ASN A 68 11.57 -11.37 8.80
N ASP A 69 11.23 -10.38 9.61
CA ASP A 69 11.08 -8.98 9.21
C ASP A 69 12.30 -8.42 8.49
N VAL A 70 13.52 -8.75 8.95
CA VAL A 70 14.77 -8.28 8.32
C VAL A 70 14.92 -8.85 6.91
N GLN A 71 14.64 -10.15 6.75
CA GLN A 71 14.68 -10.80 5.44
C GLN A 71 13.59 -10.25 4.52
N CYS A 72 12.38 -10.02 5.04
CA CYS A 72 11.26 -9.45 4.28
C CYS A 72 11.58 -8.04 3.79
N CYS A 73 12.04 -7.15 4.69
CA CYS A 73 12.45 -5.80 4.33
C CYS A 73 13.54 -5.78 3.27
N LYS A 74 14.61 -6.53 3.50
CA LYS A 74 15.73 -6.59 2.56
C LYS A 74 15.27 -7.10 1.20
N TRP A 75 14.47 -8.17 1.18
CA TRP A 75 13.90 -8.70 -0.06
C TRP A 75 13.10 -7.66 -0.82
N ILE A 76 12.19 -6.93 -0.16
CA ILE A 76 11.39 -5.88 -0.79
C ILE A 76 12.33 -4.78 -1.32
N ILE A 77 13.17 -4.19 -0.46
CA ILE A 77 14.06 -3.08 -0.82
C ILE A 77 14.93 -3.43 -2.03
N ASP A 78 15.60 -4.59 -1.98
CA ASP A 78 16.54 -5.01 -3.02
C ASP A 78 15.82 -5.30 -4.34
N LYS A 79 14.67 -5.98 -4.27
CA LYS A 79 14.00 -6.47 -5.47
C LYS A 79 13.26 -5.37 -6.22
N VAL A 80 12.70 -4.37 -5.54
CA VAL A 80 12.10 -3.20 -6.21
C VAL A 80 13.03 -2.00 -6.28
N GLN A 81 14.22 -2.06 -5.67
CA GLN A 81 15.16 -0.93 -5.62
C GLN A 81 14.50 0.30 -4.98
N LEU A 82 13.85 0.11 -3.82
CA LEU A 82 13.31 1.25 -3.07
C LEU A 82 14.44 2.17 -2.65
N SER A 83 14.17 3.46 -2.77
CA SER A 83 15.08 4.54 -2.39
C SER A 83 14.37 5.58 -1.53
N SER A 84 15.10 6.12 -0.54
CA SER A 84 14.69 7.24 0.30
C SER A 84 14.71 8.58 -0.44
N GLU A 85 15.34 8.64 -1.62
CA GLU A 85 15.47 9.86 -2.43
C GLU A 85 14.31 10.03 -3.43
N LYS A 86 13.40 9.05 -3.50
CA LYS A 86 12.26 9.06 -4.41
C LYS A 86 10.96 9.36 -3.67
N GLU A 87 10.04 9.95 -4.40
CA GLU A 87 8.65 10.13 -3.98
C GLU A 87 7.79 8.98 -4.50
N TYR A 88 6.89 8.50 -3.65
CA TYR A 88 5.94 7.44 -4.00
C TYR A 88 4.52 7.89 -3.72
N ILE A 89 3.55 7.27 -4.41
CA ILE A 89 2.15 7.31 -3.99
C ILE A 89 1.84 6.02 -3.26
N PHE A 90 1.63 6.12 -1.95
CA PHE A 90 1.07 5.03 -1.17
C PHE A 90 -0.43 4.94 -1.37
N ILE A 91 -0.88 3.71 -1.64
CA ILE A 91 -2.29 3.38 -1.83
C ILE A 91 -2.71 2.45 -0.70
N CYS A 92 -3.57 2.95 0.17
CA CYS A 92 -4.33 2.09 1.05
C CYS A 92 -5.62 1.70 0.31
N SER A 93 -5.80 0.42 0.05
CA SER A 93 -7.02 -0.14 -0.52
C SER A 93 -7.98 -0.64 0.57
N GLY A 94 -9.25 -0.84 0.23
CA GLY A 94 -10.24 -1.42 1.14
C GLY A 94 -11.11 -0.39 1.86
N TYR A 95 -11.48 -0.66 3.11
CA TYR A 95 -12.48 0.15 3.81
C TYR A 95 -12.08 1.62 3.95
N CYS A 96 -10.79 1.87 4.22
CA CYS A 96 -10.17 3.18 4.39
C CYS A 96 -9.38 3.61 3.14
N GLU A 97 -9.95 3.41 1.94
CA GLU A 97 -9.28 3.76 0.69
C GLU A 97 -8.70 5.19 0.73
N GLY A 98 -7.41 5.31 0.50
CA GLY A 98 -6.67 6.56 0.62
C GLY A 98 -5.40 6.56 -0.21
N TYR A 99 -5.01 7.74 -0.67
CA TYR A 99 -3.82 7.96 -1.48
C TYR A 99 -2.98 9.03 -0.81
N ALA A 100 -1.70 8.78 -0.64
CA ALA A 100 -0.77 9.73 -0.05
C ALA A 100 0.54 9.79 -0.85
N LYS A 101 1.03 11.00 -1.10
CA LYS A 101 2.39 11.22 -1.58
C LYS A 101 3.34 11.13 -0.39
N ILE A 102 4.36 10.28 -0.49
CA ILE A 102 5.26 9.97 0.62
C ILE A 102 6.74 9.93 0.20
N ILE A 103 7.61 10.12 1.18
CA ILE A 103 9.05 9.81 1.13
C ILE A 103 9.35 8.78 2.23
N LEU A 104 10.30 7.88 1.97
CA LEU A 104 10.71 6.82 2.90
C LEU A 104 12.00 7.24 3.61
N ASP A 105 11.94 7.67 4.87
CA ASP A 105 13.10 8.29 5.54
C ASP A 105 14.13 7.25 6.01
N ASN A 106 13.67 6.17 6.65
CA ASN A 106 14.46 4.98 6.99
C ASN A 106 13.85 3.80 6.26
N LEU A 107 14.49 3.33 5.18
CA LEU A 107 13.90 2.34 4.27
C LEU A 107 13.40 1.08 4.98
N SER A 108 14.21 0.47 5.84
CA SER A 108 13.83 -0.77 6.51
C SER A 108 12.61 -0.57 7.42
N GLU A 109 12.63 0.45 8.27
CA GLU A 109 11.50 0.70 9.17
C GLU A 109 10.26 1.21 8.43
N ALA A 110 10.43 2.02 7.39
CA ALA A 110 9.34 2.51 6.54
C ALA A 110 8.63 1.36 5.82
N VAL A 111 9.40 0.40 5.28
CA VAL A 111 8.86 -0.81 4.65
C VAL A 111 8.05 -1.64 5.64
N LEU A 112 8.54 -1.86 6.87
CA LEU A 112 7.75 -2.55 7.89
C LEU A 112 6.45 -1.81 8.21
N GLN A 113 6.52 -0.48 8.36
CA GLN A 113 5.32 0.32 8.65
C GLN A 113 4.27 0.24 7.54
N LEU A 114 4.69 0.23 6.28
CA LEU A 114 3.81 -0.02 5.13
C LEU A 114 3.28 -1.46 5.16
N PHE A 115 4.14 -2.45 5.37
CA PHE A 115 3.78 -3.87 5.31
C PHE A 115 2.73 -4.25 6.37
N TYR A 116 2.80 -3.66 7.56
CA TYR A 116 1.87 -3.89 8.66
C TYR A 116 0.78 -2.81 8.78
N HIS A 117 0.59 -1.95 7.77
CA HIS A 117 -0.34 -0.81 7.88
C HIS A 117 -1.78 -1.25 8.18
N GLN A 118 -2.23 -2.38 7.63
CA GLN A 118 -3.59 -2.89 7.85
C GLN A 118 -3.82 -3.33 9.30
N CYS A 119 -2.79 -3.86 9.98
CA CYS A 119 -2.85 -4.18 11.42
C CYS A 119 -3.15 -2.91 12.23
N LYS A 120 -2.46 -1.79 11.92
CA LYS A 120 -2.72 -0.49 12.56
C LYS A 120 -4.12 0.04 12.27
N ILE A 121 -4.65 -0.16 11.06
CA ILE A 121 -6.04 0.21 10.75
C ILE A 121 -7.03 -0.57 11.61
N ASN A 122 -6.84 -1.87 11.78
CA ASN A 122 -7.72 -2.72 12.58
C ASN A 122 -7.71 -2.28 14.06
N GLU A 123 -6.54 -1.96 14.61
CA GLU A 123 -6.39 -1.36 15.94
C GLU A 123 -7.16 -0.03 16.06
N LEU A 124 -6.99 0.87 15.09
CA LEU A 124 -7.67 2.17 15.06
C LEU A 124 -9.20 2.07 14.92
N GLN A 125 -9.71 0.99 14.32
CA GLN A 125 -11.14 0.76 14.12
C GLN A 125 -11.80 -0.02 15.28
N GLY A 126 -11.02 -0.59 16.19
CA GLY A 126 -11.54 -1.48 17.23
C GLY A 126 -12.23 -2.72 16.64
N SER A 127 -11.84 -3.16 15.44
CA SER A 127 -12.44 -4.29 14.73
C SER A 127 -11.44 -5.44 14.57
N SER A 128 -11.80 -6.62 15.08
CA SER A 128 -11.07 -7.88 14.84
C SER A 128 -11.52 -8.58 13.54
N LYS A 129 -12.37 -7.94 12.74
CA LYS A 129 -13.08 -8.59 11.63
C LYS A 129 -12.43 -8.28 10.28
N GLY A 130 -11.54 -9.20 9.90
CA GLY A 130 -11.42 -9.65 8.51
C GLY A 130 -10.47 -8.86 7.63
N GLY A 131 -9.32 -9.46 7.36
CA GLY A 131 -8.36 -9.00 6.37
C GLY A 131 -6.94 -9.17 6.88
N PHE A 132 -6.42 -10.40 6.81
CA PHE A 132 -4.97 -10.55 6.70
C PHE A 132 -4.57 -9.87 5.40
N SER A 133 -3.92 -8.72 5.48
CA SER A 133 -3.18 -8.23 4.32
C SER A 133 -1.90 -7.60 4.84
N LEU A 134 -0.95 -8.48 5.16
CA LEU A 134 0.45 -8.11 5.12
C LEU A 134 0.76 -7.71 3.69
N GLY A 135 1.31 -6.52 3.53
CA GLY A 135 1.56 -5.97 2.21
C GLY A 135 1.23 -4.50 2.09
N PHE A 136 1.55 -3.97 0.91
CA PHE A 136 1.27 -2.59 0.54
C PHE A 136 1.38 -2.41 -0.97
N CYS A 137 0.75 -1.34 -1.48
CA CYS A 137 0.86 -0.93 -2.86
C CYS A 137 1.44 0.50 -2.94
N LEU A 138 2.45 0.67 -3.80
CA LEU A 138 3.05 1.95 -4.15
C LEU A 138 2.97 2.20 -5.65
N ILE A 139 2.87 3.48 -6.03
CA ILE A 139 3.27 3.94 -7.36
C ILE A 139 4.61 4.65 -7.22
N ASP A 140 5.61 4.15 -7.93
CA ASP A 140 6.89 4.83 -8.15
C ASP A 140 6.70 5.81 -9.31
N LEU A 141 6.73 7.11 -8.98
CA LEU A 141 6.45 8.18 -9.94
C LEU A 141 7.58 8.37 -10.95
N LEU A 142 8.83 8.07 -10.56
CA LEU A 142 10.00 8.25 -11.40
C LEU A 142 10.10 7.11 -12.42
N ASP A 143 9.98 5.87 -11.94
CA ASP A 143 10.12 4.68 -12.79
C ASP A 143 8.80 4.28 -13.47
N LYS A 144 7.72 5.03 -13.21
CA LYS A 144 6.35 4.82 -13.74
C LYS A 144 5.89 3.37 -13.61
N ARG A 145 5.92 2.88 -12.37
CA ARG A 145 5.53 1.50 -12.06
C ARG A 145 4.70 1.40 -10.80
N VAL A 146 3.79 0.44 -10.80
CA VAL A 146 3.11 -0.07 -9.62
C VAL A 146 4.00 -1.13 -8.99
N ILE A 147 4.18 -1.02 -7.68
CA ILE A 147 4.82 -2.00 -6.81
C ILE A 147 3.74 -2.50 -5.86
N ASP A 148 3.52 -3.79 -5.83
CA ASP A 148 2.52 -4.40 -4.96
C ASP A 148 3.14 -5.62 -4.29
N VAL A 149 3.15 -5.60 -2.96
CA VAL A 149 3.63 -6.69 -2.11
C VAL A 149 2.40 -7.22 -1.39
N SER A 150 2.11 -8.50 -1.53
CA SER A 150 0.92 -9.09 -0.90
C SER A 150 1.13 -10.56 -0.56
N LEU A 151 0.37 -11.03 0.42
CA LEU A 151 0.13 -12.45 0.62
C LEU A 151 -0.95 -12.90 -0.38
N ASP A 152 -0.58 -13.73 -1.34
CA ASP A 152 -1.51 -14.25 -2.34
C ASP A 152 -2.31 -15.41 -1.73
N SER A 153 -3.64 -15.38 -1.85
CA SER A 153 -4.49 -16.47 -1.36
C SER A 153 -4.28 -17.77 -2.13
N ASP A 154 -3.80 -17.69 -3.39
CA ASP A 154 -3.47 -18.87 -4.18
C ASP A 154 -2.10 -19.47 -3.77
N ASP A 155 -1.29 -18.76 -2.97
CA ASP A 155 0.04 -19.19 -2.48
C ASP A 155 0.29 -18.67 -1.06
N GLU A 156 -0.45 -19.22 -0.09
CA GLU A 156 -0.39 -18.79 1.32
C GLU A 156 0.98 -19.03 1.99
N TYR A 157 1.88 -19.78 1.34
CA TYR A 157 3.23 -20.06 1.83
C TYR A 157 4.24 -18.98 1.47
N ASN A 158 3.90 -18.07 0.55
CA ASN A 158 4.82 -17.05 0.05
C ASN A 158 4.15 -15.67 0.01
N TYR A 159 4.92 -14.66 0.42
CA TYR A 159 4.68 -13.30 -0.03
C TYR A 159 5.06 -13.20 -1.51
N SER A 160 4.21 -12.51 -2.27
CA SER A 160 4.39 -12.26 -3.69
C SER A 160 4.66 -10.77 -3.93
N LEU A 161 5.61 -10.50 -4.82
CA LEU A 161 5.94 -9.17 -5.29
C LEU A 161 5.55 -9.04 -6.76
N TYR A 162 4.66 -8.10 -7.04
CA TYR A 162 4.21 -7.75 -8.38
C TYR A 162 4.78 -6.40 -8.78
N ARG A 163 5.08 -6.27 -10.08
CA ARG A 163 5.57 -5.04 -10.68
C ARG A 163 4.91 -4.85 -12.03
N TRP A 164 4.37 -3.66 -12.28
CA TRP A 164 3.71 -3.34 -13.54
C TRP A 164 4.01 -1.89 -13.98
N TYR A 165 4.32 -1.70 -15.26
CA TYR A 165 4.66 -0.40 -15.84
C TYR A 165 3.46 0.21 -16.58
N TYR A 166 3.29 1.53 -16.49
CA TYR A 166 2.15 2.27 -17.08
C TYR A 166 2.55 3.50 -17.89
#